data_AF-A0AAW6LDK2-F1
#
_entry.id   AF-A0AAW6LDK2-F1
#
_cell.length_a   1.000
_cell.length_b   1.000
_cell.length_c   1.000
_cell.angle_alpha   90.00
_cell.angle_beta   90.00
_cell.angle_gamma   90.00
#
_symmetry.space_group_name_H-M   'P 1'
#
loop_
_entity.id
_entity.type
_entity.pdbx_description
1 polymer ?
#
loop_
_entity_poly.entity_id
_entity_poly.type
_entity_poly.pdbx_seq_one_letter_code
_entity_poly.pdbx_strand_id
1 'polypeptide(L)'
;MIVADSRCIFRGKPQRRLIGAAMGDGFQDKGVRYTGRHWLGVLEGEIAQALVDDDAEEMATALGLPRFAEGQTGTTVAIIDIDLGAVRNGDVEQERTPESAAEFIASTMLWNLWPKMIDGVENRLRCSVKFEGFSVQIPDPAATIELKPFVDAYRKLSLNGEYDVPARRAKPQEIGRFAKVESMAPIKQNYLLSLAAPFSGAAHHCARMRQADLVVNYVSGDPHPDEAIQYGAVFKAGIDADRYFSDAEPPTHDDWVTSGLHGTALGVVRLGATYVKSKLKPSVRDVDADLHHEAALAPLAGRLSGLVAGASGDGAGQPSRNGSRRSGRSGSRSAVKPRIVEGPQLIVHGGDALVVATVELPAWPTTKLVVAEPIVVIDGGIELRGLLEPAEVVGWVCLETGEHRVGSQISVGRADPRKWVVSVRPPRDAVVRLTFVVEDES
;
A
#
# COMPACT_ATOMS: atom_id res chain seq x y z
N MET A 1 19.71 -28.21 -8.00
CA MET A 1 20.25 -28.74 -6.70
C MET A 1 20.20 -27.63 -5.64
N ILE A 2 19.99 -27.96 -4.37
CA ILE A 2 19.97 -27.01 -3.25
C ILE A 2 21.14 -27.35 -2.30
N VAL A 3 21.88 -26.34 -1.86
CA VAL A 3 22.94 -26.48 -0.83
C VAL A 3 22.60 -25.54 0.32
N ALA A 4 22.50 -26.09 1.53
CA ALA A 4 22.28 -25.32 2.75
C ALA A 4 23.53 -25.36 3.62
N ASP A 5 24.09 -24.19 3.89
CA ASP A 5 25.25 -23.98 4.74
C ASP A 5 24.84 -23.09 5.91
N SER A 6 24.84 -23.63 7.13
CA SER A 6 24.31 -22.96 8.31
C SER A 6 25.31 -22.98 9.45
N ARG A 7 25.45 -21.83 10.12
CA ARG A 7 26.21 -21.67 11.36
C ARG A 7 25.27 -21.23 12.47
N CYS A 8 25.13 -22.04 13.52
CA CYS A 8 24.22 -21.77 14.62
C CYS A 8 24.81 -22.21 15.97
N ILE A 9 24.12 -21.91 17.07
CA ILE A 9 24.49 -22.41 18.40
C ILE A 9 23.80 -23.76 18.62
N PHE A 10 24.59 -24.84 18.63
CA PHE A 10 24.14 -26.18 18.95
C PHE A 10 24.70 -26.63 20.30
N ARG A 11 23.80 -26.95 21.24
CA ARG A 11 24.16 -27.36 22.62
C ARG A 11 25.16 -26.40 23.31
N GLY A 12 24.95 -25.10 23.12
CA GLY A 12 25.76 -24.04 23.73
C GLY A 12 27.10 -23.75 23.04
N LYS A 13 27.39 -24.39 21.90
CA LYS A 13 28.60 -24.14 21.11
C LYS A 13 28.26 -23.74 19.67
N PRO A 14 29.01 -22.82 19.05
CA PRO A 14 28.90 -22.61 17.61
C PRO A 14 29.20 -23.91 16.87
N GLN A 15 28.37 -24.24 15.89
CA GLN A 15 28.60 -25.36 14.98
C GLN A 15 28.20 -24.93 13.57
N ARG A 16 29.03 -25.29 12.59
CA ARG A 16 28.70 -25.12 11.18
C ARG A 16 28.29 -26.46 10.58
N ARG A 17 27.29 -26.46 9.69
CA ARG A 17 26.84 -27.63 8.96
C ARG A 17 26.55 -27.30 7.50
N LEU A 18 27.00 -28.14 6.59
CA LEU A 18 26.69 -28.04 5.16
C LEU A 18 26.08 -29.34 4.64
N ILE A 19 24.92 -29.26 3.98
CA ILE A 19 24.26 -30.40 3.36
C ILE A 19 23.62 -30.00 2.04
N GLY A 20 23.64 -30.90 1.06
CA GLY A 20 22.98 -30.72 -0.23
C GLY A 20 21.71 -31.56 -0.35
N ALA A 21 20.79 -31.10 -1.18
CA ALA A 21 19.62 -31.85 -1.62
C ALA A 21 19.46 -31.71 -3.14
N ALA A 22 19.30 -32.84 -3.83
CA ALA A 22 18.86 -32.87 -5.22
C ALA A 22 17.37 -33.22 -5.26
N MET A 23 16.62 -32.45 -6.05
CA MET A 23 15.20 -32.61 -6.26
C MET A 23 14.99 -32.74 -7.77
N GLY A 24 14.51 -33.90 -8.21
CA GLY A 24 14.19 -34.19 -9.60
C GLY A 24 13.05 -35.19 -9.70
N ASP A 25 12.81 -35.68 -10.92
CA ASP A 25 11.76 -36.65 -11.18
C ASP A 25 12.09 -38.03 -10.59
N GLY A 26 11.05 -38.78 -10.25
CA GLY A 26 11.19 -40.17 -9.86
C GLY A 26 11.69 -41.01 -11.03
N PHE A 27 12.70 -41.84 -10.80
CA PHE A 27 13.30 -42.71 -11.82
C PHE A 27 13.46 -44.13 -11.31
N GLN A 28 13.77 -45.05 -12.22
CA GLN A 28 14.11 -46.43 -11.87
C GLN A 28 15.55 -46.72 -12.28
N ASP A 29 16.35 -47.23 -11.35
CA ASP A 29 17.71 -47.70 -11.62
C ASP A 29 17.89 -49.08 -10.99
N LYS A 30 18.44 -50.03 -11.76
CA LYS A 30 18.70 -51.42 -11.35
C LYS A 30 17.50 -52.10 -10.65
N GLY A 31 16.29 -51.84 -11.13
CA GLY A 31 15.06 -52.40 -10.58
C GLY A 31 14.53 -51.70 -9.33
N VAL A 32 15.25 -50.73 -8.77
CA VAL A 32 14.82 -49.93 -7.61
C VAL A 32 14.19 -48.62 -8.10
N ARG A 33 13.04 -48.27 -7.52
CA ARG A 33 12.33 -47.02 -7.81
C ARG A 33 12.75 -45.94 -6.83
N TYR A 34 13.27 -44.84 -7.34
CA TYR A 34 13.69 -43.67 -6.57
C TYR A 34 12.63 -42.56 -6.69
N THR A 35 12.53 -41.74 -5.66
CA THR A 35 11.57 -40.61 -5.62
C THR A 35 12.08 -39.36 -6.33
N GLY A 36 13.33 -39.38 -6.81
CA GLY A 36 14.03 -38.20 -7.35
C GLY A 36 14.54 -37.24 -6.29
N ARG A 37 14.36 -37.54 -5.00
CA ARG A 37 14.82 -36.73 -3.87
C ARG A 37 16.02 -37.40 -3.23
N HIS A 38 17.15 -36.71 -3.21
CA HIS A 38 18.42 -37.26 -2.73
C HIS A 38 19.11 -36.26 -1.80
N TRP A 39 19.63 -36.77 -0.68
CA TRP A 39 20.51 -36.02 0.19
C TRP A 39 21.96 -36.21 -0.26
N LEU A 40 22.72 -35.12 -0.27
CA LEU A 40 24.13 -35.09 -0.61
C LEU A 40 24.91 -34.66 0.62
N GLY A 41 25.81 -35.53 1.07
CA GLY A 41 26.56 -35.34 2.29
C GLY A 41 27.54 -36.48 2.54
N VAL A 42 28.06 -36.57 3.75
CA VAL A 42 28.94 -37.67 4.16
C VAL A 42 28.07 -38.89 4.45
N LEU A 43 28.37 -40.01 3.82
CA LEU A 43 27.61 -41.24 4.03
C LEU A 43 27.97 -41.85 5.39
N GLU A 44 26.99 -41.94 6.30
CA GLU A 44 27.10 -42.63 7.57
C GLU A 44 26.05 -43.75 7.64
N GLY A 45 26.49 -45.00 7.40
CA GLY A 45 25.59 -46.11 7.16
C GLY A 45 24.83 -45.93 5.84
N GLU A 46 23.50 -45.90 5.89
CA GLU A 46 22.63 -45.67 4.73
C GLU A 46 22.10 -44.22 4.64
N ILE A 47 22.56 -43.34 5.54
CA ILE A 47 22.04 -41.97 5.67
C ILE A 47 23.15 -40.98 5.30
N ALA A 48 22.83 -40.03 4.42
CA ALA A 48 23.70 -38.90 4.14
C ALA A 48 23.58 -37.87 5.29
N GLN A 49 24.70 -37.59 5.94
CA GLN A 49 24.84 -36.60 7.01
C GLN A 49 25.47 -35.31 6.47
N ALA A 50 25.23 -34.21 7.17
CA ALA A 50 25.88 -32.94 6.86
C ALA A 50 27.40 -33.03 7.12
N LEU A 51 28.18 -32.32 6.31
CA LEU A 51 29.54 -31.92 6.67
C LEU A 51 29.47 -31.00 7.89
N VAL A 52 30.47 -31.04 8.76
CA VAL A 52 30.46 -30.32 10.04
C VAL A 52 31.75 -29.52 10.21
N ASP A 53 31.64 -28.32 10.78
CA ASP A 53 32.75 -27.45 11.16
C ASP A 53 33.77 -27.25 10.03
N ASP A 54 35.02 -27.70 10.19
CA ASP A 54 36.10 -27.45 9.22
C ASP A 54 35.79 -28.06 7.83
N ASP A 55 35.20 -29.25 7.78
CA ASP A 55 34.80 -29.90 6.51
C ASP A 55 33.70 -29.10 5.79
N ALA A 56 32.79 -28.49 6.56
CA ALA A 56 31.74 -27.62 6.02
C ALA A 56 32.33 -26.29 5.51
N GLU A 57 33.31 -25.72 6.22
CA GLU A 57 34.02 -24.50 5.84
C GLU A 57 34.82 -24.68 4.54
N GLU A 58 35.55 -25.79 4.43
CA GLU A 58 36.34 -26.14 3.24
C GLU A 58 35.41 -26.32 2.03
N MET A 59 34.34 -27.09 2.17
CA MET A 59 33.37 -27.32 1.09
C MET A 59 32.65 -26.03 0.67
N ALA A 60 32.18 -25.23 1.63
CA ALA A 60 31.53 -23.96 1.33
C ALA A 60 32.47 -23.00 0.58
N THR A 61 33.76 -22.97 0.95
CA THR A 61 34.79 -22.17 0.27
C THR A 61 35.03 -22.68 -1.15
N ALA A 62 35.14 -24.00 -1.34
CA ALA A 62 35.30 -24.59 -2.67
C ALA A 62 34.11 -24.31 -3.60
N LEU A 63 32.89 -24.24 -3.05
CA LEU A 63 31.67 -23.87 -3.76
C LEU A 63 31.51 -22.36 -4.00
N GLY A 64 32.40 -21.52 -3.46
CA GLY A 64 32.31 -20.07 -3.57
C GLY A 64 31.17 -19.43 -2.77
N LEU A 65 30.68 -20.10 -1.72
CA LEU A 65 29.62 -19.57 -0.87
C LEU A 65 30.15 -18.41 0.00
N PRO A 66 29.29 -17.43 0.37
CA PRO A 66 29.66 -16.37 1.30
C PRO A 66 30.19 -16.92 2.62
N ARG A 67 31.24 -16.28 3.15
CA ARG A 67 31.80 -16.63 4.46
C ARG A 67 31.02 -15.98 5.60
N PHE A 68 30.93 -16.68 6.73
CA PHE A 68 30.46 -16.11 7.97
C PHE A 68 31.60 -15.39 8.69
N ALA A 69 31.35 -14.19 9.20
CA ALA A 69 32.28 -13.52 10.10
C ALA A 69 32.45 -14.30 11.42
N GLU A 70 33.48 -13.97 12.20
CA GLU A 70 33.69 -14.57 13.51
C GLU A 70 32.48 -14.33 14.42
N GLY A 71 31.98 -15.40 15.06
CA GLY A 71 30.79 -15.35 15.91
C GLY A 71 29.46 -15.13 15.18
N GLN A 72 29.46 -14.93 13.86
CA GLN A 72 28.24 -14.75 13.08
C GLN A 72 27.48 -16.06 12.95
N THR A 73 26.19 -16.04 13.30
CA THR A 73 25.24 -17.10 12.95
C THR A 73 24.48 -16.73 11.69
N GLY A 74 24.02 -17.72 10.94
CA GLY A 74 23.20 -17.50 9.75
C GLY A 74 23.11 -18.74 8.88
N THR A 75 22.39 -18.62 7.78
CA THR A 75 22.24 -19.68 6.80
C THR A 75 22.37 -19.09 5.40
N THR A 76 23.24 -19.68 4.60
CA THR A 76 23.31 -19.49 3.16
C THR A 76 22.57 -20.64 2.50
N VAL A 77 21.64 -20.34 1.60
CA VAL A 77 20.99 -21.32 0.73
C VAL A 77 21.39 -21.00 -0.70
N ALA A 78 22.07 -21.93 -1.37
CA ALA A 78 22.41 -21.82 -2.78
C ALA A 78 21.53 -22.78 -3.59
N ILE A 79 20.94 -22.28 -4.68
CA ILE A 79 20.17 -23.08 -5.62
C ILE A 79 20.94 -23.07 -6.94
N ILE A 80 21.41 -24.24 -7.34
CA ILE A 80 22.21 -24.46 -8.54
C ILE A 80 21.30 -24.97 -9.64
N ASP A 81 21.47 -24.39 -10.84
CA ASP A 81 20.67 -24.69 -12.03
C ASP A 81 19.17 -24.51 -11.73
N ILE A 82 18.84 -23.31 -11.23
CA ILE A 82 17.47 -22.96 -10.87
C ILE A 82 16.64 -22.71 -12.12
N ASP A 83 15.47 -23.33 -12.20
CA ASP A 83 14.43 -22.91 -13.12
C ASP A 83 13.80 -21.60 -12.60
N LEU A 84 14.00 -20.51 -13.35
CA LEU A 84 13.47 -19.19 -13.02
C LEU A 84 11.97 -19.04 -13.38
N GLY A 85 11.39 -20.08 -13.99
CA GLY A 85 10.02 -20.12 -14.49
C GLY A 85 9.78 -19.16 -15.65
N ALA A 86 8.51 -18.96 -15.99
CA ALA A 86 8.10 -18.10 -17.08
C ALA A 86 7.16 -16.98 -16.64
N VAL A 87 7.11 -15.90 -17.42
CA VAL A 87 6.10 -14.85 -17.37
C VAL A 87 5.05 -15.15 -18.43
N ARG A 88 3.78 -15.09 -18.03
CA ARG A 88 2.65 -15.26 -18.95
C ARG A 88 1.98 -13.92 -19.22
N ASN A 89 1.94 -13.53 -20.49
CA ASN A 89 1.28 -12.33 -21.00
C ASN A 89 0.18 -12.74 -21.98
N GLY A 90 -1.04 -12.92 -21.48
CA GLY A 90 -2.15 -13.49 -22.27
C GLY A 90 -1.89 -14.95 -22.64
N ASP A 91 -1.81 -15.21 -23.94
CA ASP A 91 -1.54 -16.55 -24.50
C ASP A 91 -0.04 -16.82 -24.74
N VAL A 92 0.82 -15.82 -24.48
CA VAL A 92 2.26 -15.94 -24.67
C VAL A 92 2.93 -16.22 -23.33
N GLU A 93 3.72 -17.30 -23.28
CA GLU A 93 4.57 -17.67 -22.15
C GLU A 93 6.04 -17.49 -22.57
N GLN A 94 6.80 -16.73 -21.78
CA GLN A 94 8.21 -16.44 -22.03
C GLN A 94 9.01 -16.77 -20.78
N GLU A 95 10.11 -17.49 -20.92
CA GLU A 95 11.03 -17.77 -19.83
C GLU A 95 11.51 -16.46 -19.17
N ARG A 96 11.56 -16.44 -17.82
CA ARG A 96 12.09 -15.30 -17.08
C ARG A 96 13.59 -15.19 -17.33
N THR A 97 14.02 -13.99 -17.68
CA THR A 97 15.44 -13.64 -17.61
C THR A 97 15.89 -13.59 -16.14
N PRO A 98 17.19 -13.77 -15.85
CA PRO A 98 17.72 -13.60 -14.50
C PRO A 98 17.40 -12.25 -13.85
N GLU A 99 17.42 -11.16 -14.63
CA GLU A 99 17.07 -9.83 -14.16
C GLU A 99 15.58 -9.74 -13.79
N SER A 100 14.70 -10.23 -14.65
CA SER A 100 13.25 -10.29 -14.36
C SER A 100 12.95 -11.17 -13.14
N ALA A 101 13.69 -12.26 -12.96
CA ALA A 101 13.57 -13.10 -11.76
C ALA A 101 13.98 -12.36 -10.49
N ALA A 102 15.04 -11.53 -10.53
CA ALA A 102 15.44 -10.70 -9.39
C ALA A 102 14.35 -9.68 -9.02
N GLU A 103 13.73 -9.03 -10.00
CA GLU A 103 12.59 -8.13 -9.76
C GLU A 103 11.36 -8.89 -9.21
N PHE A 104 11.08 -10.08 -9.73
CA PHE A 104 9.99 -10.92 -9.26
C PHE A 104 10.21 -11.39 -7.81
N ILE A 105 11.45 -11.73 -7.42
CA ILE A 105 11.81 -12.05 -6.04
C ILE A 105 11.59 -10.83 -5.14
N ALA A 106 12.03 -9.63 -5.56
CA ALA A 106 11.80 -8.40 -4.80
C ALA A 106 10.30 -8.10 -4.63
N SER A 107 9.50 -8.30 -5.68
CA SER A 107 8.04 -8.21 -5.63
C SER A 107 7.43 -9.22 -4.65
N THR A 108 7.90 -10.47 -4.69
CA THR A 108 7.46 -11.54 -3.79
C THR A 108 7.79 -11.20 -2.33
N MET A 109 8.97 -10.64 -2.07
CA MET A 109 9.35 -10.17 -0.73
C MET A 109 8.41 -9.06 -0.25
N LEU A 110 8.07 -8.09 -1.10
CA LEU A 110 7.14 -7.01 -0.74
C LEU A 110 5.75 -7.56 -0.37
N TRP A 111 5.22 -8.54 -1.10
CA TRP A 111 3.89 -9.09 -0.81
C TRP A 111 3.85 -10.05 0.38
N ASN A 112 4.96 -10.73 0.71
CA ASN A 112 4.95 -11.76 1.74
C ASN A 112 5.63 -11.34 3.05
N LEU A 113 6.56 -10.39 3.00
CA LEU A 113 7.43 -10.01 4.11
C LEU A 113 7.27 -8.56 4.57
N TRP A 114 6.40 -7.75 3.93
CA TRP A 114 6.21 -6.35 4.32
C TRP A 114 5.98 -6.13 5.83
N PRO A 115 5.25 -6.98 6.60
CA PRO A 115 5.04 -6.71 8.03
C PRO A 115 6.34 -6.72 8.82
N LYS A 116 7.36 -7.44 8.33
CA LYS A 116 8.71 -7.52 8.90
C LYS A 116 9.66 -6.47 8.34
N MET A 117 9.30 -5.78 7.26
CA MET A 117 10.18 -4.80 6.58
C MET A 117 9.95 -3.36 7.04
N ILE A 118 8.76 -3.05 7.56
CA ILE A 118 8.38 -1.70 8.01
C ILE A 118 9.14 -1.27 9.27
N ASP A 119 9.26 0.04 9.48
CA ASP A 119 9.86 0.61 10.68
C ASP A 119 9.01 0.35 11.94
N GLY A 120 9.67 0.24 13.09
CA GLY A 120 9.03 0.10 14.40
C GLY A 120 8.62 -1.31 14.81
N VAL A 121 8.90 -2.34 13.98
CA VAL A 121 8.63 -3.73 14.32
C VAL A 121 9.83 -4.41 14.97
N GLU A 122 9.56 -5.26 15.97
CA GLU A 122 10.58 -6.10 16.59
C GLU A 122 11.12 -7.12 15.57
N ASN A 123 12.44 -7.37 15.62
CA ASN A 123 13.12 -8.29 14.72
C ASN A 123 12.89 -7.98 13.22
N ARG A 124 12.93 -6.69 12.88
CA ARG A 124 12.81 -6.21 11.49
C ARG A 124 13.78 -6.92 10.54
N LEU A 125 13.26 -7.41 9.43
CA LEU A 125 14.03 -7.99 8.34
C LEU A 125 14.50 -6.90 7.38
N ARG A 126 15.80 -6.92 7.06
CA ARG A 126 16.37 -6.12 5.98
C ARG A 126 16.48 -7.00 4.74
N CYS A 127 15.58 -6.77 3.79
CA CYS A 127 15.56 -7.49 2.53
C CYS A 127 16.37 -6.74 1.48
N SER A 128 17.15 -7.47 0.68
CA SER A 128 17.85 -6.93 -0.48
C SER A 128 17.95 -8.01 -1.55
N VAL A 129 17.79 -7.62 -2.81
CA VAL A 129 17.98 -8.50 -3.96
C VAL A 129 19.05 -7.91 -4.85
N LYS A 130 19.93 -8.77 -5.37
CA LYS A 130 20.99 -8.38 -6.30
C LYS A 130 21.00 -9.28 -7.53
N PHE A 131 21.21 -8.68 -8.69
CA PHE A 131 21.50 -9.38 -9.94
C PHE A 131 22.85 -8.87 -10.46
N GLU A 132 23.80 -9.78 -10.70
CA GLU A 132 25.18 -9.46 -11.11
C GLU A 132 25.87 -8.38 -10.25
N GLY A 133 25.54 -8.35 -8.96
CA GLY A 133 26.06 -7.37 -7.99
C GLY A 133 25.27 -6.05 -7.92
N PHE A 134 24.41 -5.75 -8.88
CA PHE A 134 23.55 -4.57 -8.88
C PHE A 134 22.32 -4.80 -8.01
N SER A 135 21.95 -3.82 -7.19
CA SER A 135 20.84 -3.95 -6.25
C SER A 135 19.51 -3.54 -6.90
N VAL A 136 18.51 -4.40 -6.78
CA VAL A 136 17.12 -4.05 -7.12
C VAL A 136 16.60 -3.07 -6.07
N GLN A 137 16.01 -1.95 -6.52
CA GLN A 137 15.45 -0.95 -5.60
C GLN A 137 14.13 -1.47 -5.02
N ILE A 138 14.13 -1.76 -3.72
CA ILE A 138 12.95 -2.21 -3.00
C ILE A 138 12.36 -0.99 -2.27
N PRO A 139 11.15 -0.51 -2.64
CA PRO A 139 10.51 0.60 -1.96
C PRO A 139 10.12 0.23 -0.52
N ASP A 140 10.00 1.24 0.34
CA ASP A 140 9.40 1.05 1.67
C ASP A 140 7.92 0.66 1.52
N PRO A 141 7.49 -0.51 2.05
CA PRO A 141 6.08 -0.91 2.01
C PRO A 141 5.11 0.12 2.61
N ALA A 142 5.54 0.91 3.59
CA ALA A 142 4.69 1.93 4.20
C ALA A 142 4.45 3.15 3.28
N ALA A 143 5.29 3.33 2.25
CA ALA A 143 5.24 4.44 1.31
C ALA A 143 4.58 4.08 -0.03
N THR A 144 4.24 2.81 -0.27
CA THR A 144 3.58 2.38 -1.50
C THR A 144 2.06 2.34 -1.32
N ILE A 145 1.32 2.97 -2.24
CA ILE A 145 -0.14 3.09 -2.15
C ILE A 145 -0.84 1.72 -2.19
N GLU A 146 -0.25 0.71 -2.81
CA GLU A 146 -0.78 -0.65 -2.90
C GLU A 146 -0.71 -1.40 -1.56
N LEU A 147 0.37 -1.20 -0.78
CA LEU A 147 0.57 -1.88 0.51
C LEU A 147 0.12 -1.04 1.70
N LYS A 148 0.07 0.29 1.55
CA LYS A 148 -0.30 1.24 2.60
C LYS A 148 -1.54 0.85 3.42
N PRO A 149 -2.70 0.48 2.83
CA PRO A 149 -3.86 0.14 3.66
C PRO A 149 -3.65 -1.15 4.49
N PHE A 150 -2.85 -2.11 4.01
CA PHE A 150 -2.48 -3.29 4.81
C PHE A 150 -1.51 -2.92 5.93
N VAL A 151 -0.52 -2.07 5.65
CA VAL A 151 0.43 -1.55 6.65
C VAL A 151 -0.29 -0.80 7.76
N ASP A 152 -1.21 0.08 7.40
CA ASP A 152 -1.98 0.88 8.35
C ASP A 152 -2.93 -0.01 9.18
N ALA A 153 -3.57 -1.01 8.56
CA ALA A 153 -4.37 -2.01 9.27
C ALA A 153 -3.50 -2.85 10.24
N TYR A 154 -2.29 -3.25 9.85
CA TYR A 154 -1.39 -3.98 10.75
C TYR A 154 -0.97 -3.14 11.96
N ARG A 155 -0.65 -1.86 11.75
CA ARG A 155 -0.30 -0.94 12.86
C ARG A 155 -1.43 -0.79 13.88
N LYS A 156 -2.70 -0.81 13.42
CA LYS A 156 -3.87 -0.79 14.31
C LYS A 156 -3.94 -2.00 15.26
N LEU A 157 -3.39 -3.16 14.89
CA LEU A 157 -3.42 -4.37 15.74
C LEU A 157 -2.62 -4.23 17.05
N SER A 158 -1.74 -3.22 17.13
CA SER A 158 -0.95 -2.88 18.32
C SER A 158 -1.60 -1.78 19.17
N LEU A 159 -2.68 -1.15 18.69
CA LEU A 159 -3.37 -0.05 19.36
C LEU A 159 -4.66 -0.56 20.01
N ASN A 160 -4.77 -0.44 21.34
CA ASN A 160 -5.96 -0.88 22.07
C ASN A 160 -7.20 -0.12 21.56
N GLY A 161 -8.24 -0.87 21.18
CA GLY A 161 -9.51 -0.31 20.69
C GLY A 161 -9.57 -0.06 19.17
N GLU A 162 -8.47 -0.26 18.44
CA GLU A 162 -8.40 -0.08 16.97
C GLU A 162 -8.51 -1.39 16.18
N TYR A 163 -8.69 -2.52 16.87
CA TYR A 163 -8.83 -3.83 16.27
C TYR A 163 -10.00 -4.60 16.89
N ASP A 164 -10.57 -5.52 16.10
CA ASP A 164 -11.57 -6.46 16.55
C ASP A 164 -10.97 -7.83 16.87
N VAL A 165 -11.64 -8.60 17.73
CA VAL A 165 -11.35 -10.01 18.00
C VAL A 165 -12.60 -10.86 17.74
N PRO A 166 -12.50 -11.99 17.01
CA PRO A 166 -13.62 -12.89 16.83
C PRO A 166 -14.15 -13.41 18.18
N ALA A 167 -15.44 -13.24 18.43
CA ALA A 167 -16.05 -13.65 19.68
C ALA A 167 -16.01 -15.18 19.85
N ARG A 168 -15.33 -15.64 20.92
CA ARG A 168 -15.26 -17.07 21.26
C ARG A 168 -15.25 -17.29 22.77
N ARG A 169 -16.10 -18.20 23.25
CA ARG A 169 -16.20 -18.54 24.68
C ARG A 169 -15.16 -19.56 25.14
N ALA A 170 -14.90 -20.57 24.31
CA ALA A 170 -13.94 -21.65 24.59
C ALA A 170 -12.49 -21.21 24.31
N LYS A 171 -11.53 -21.80 25.03
CA LYS A 171 -10.09 -21.54 24.81
C LYS A 171 -9.58 -22.11 23.47
N PRO A 172 -8.61 -21.45 22.81
CA PRO A 172 -8.17 -20.05 23.03
C PRO A 172 -9.27 -19.02 22.71
N GLN A 173 -9.46 -18.03 23.58
CA GLN A 173 -10.53 -17.03 23.41
C GLN A 173 -10.17 -16.00 22.32
N GLU A 174 -8.95 -15.48 22.35
CA GLU A 174 -8.42 -14.60 21.30
C GLU A 174 -7.78 -15.45 20.20
N ILE A 175 -8.57 -15.78 19.17
CA ILE A 175 -8.06 -16.55 18.05
C ILE A 175 -7.24 -15.71 17.07
N GLY A 176 -7.38 -14.39 17.11
CA GLY A 176 -6.67 -13.46 16.25
C GLY A 176 -7.26 -12.06 16.32
N ARG A 177 -6.51 -11.11 15.79
CA ARG A 177 -6.87 -9.69 15.74
C ARG A 177 -7.12 -9.28 14.30
N PHE A 178 -8.14 -8.45 14.10
CA PHE A 178 -8.55 -7.97 12.79
C PHE A 178 -8.63 -6.44 12.76
N ALA A 179 -8.10 -5.84 11.70
CA ALA A 179 -8.33 -4.43 11.39
C ALA A 179 -8.48 -4.25 9.87
N LYS A 180 -9.20 -3.20 9.46
CA LYS A 180 -9.44 -2.81 8.06
C LYS A 180 -9.21 -1.31 7.92
N VAL A 181 -8.57 -0.90 6.83
CA VAL A 181 -8.36 0.50 6.46
C VAL A 181 -8.76 0.70 5.00
N GLU A 182 -9.54 1.75 4.74
CA GLU A 182 -9.88 2.24 3.41
C GLU A 182 -8.91 3.37 3.03
N SER A 183 -8.53 3.44 1.75
CA SER A 183 -7.64 4.47 1.21
C SER A 183 -7.90 4.69 -0.28
N MET A 184 -7.26 5.69 -0.89
CA MET A 184 -7.31 5.86 -2.35
C MET A 184 -6.72 4.67 -3.10
N ALA A 185 -7.41 4.24 -4.15
CA ALA A 185 -6.91 3.25 -5.11
C ALA A 185 -5.78 3.84 -5.98
N PRO A 186 -4.75 3.05 -6.35
CA PRO A 186 -3.67 3.50 -7.23
C PRO A 186 -4.21 3.95 -8.60
N ILE A 187 -3.80 5.13 -9.06
CA ILE A 187 -4.06 5.60 -10.44
C ILE A 187 -3.25 4.77 -11.43
N LYS A 188 -2.01 4.43 -11.07
CA LYS A 188 -1.11 3.57 -11.83
C LYS A 188 -0.46 2.59 -10.87
N GLN A 189 -0.45 1.32 -11.24
CA GLN A 189 0.22 0.27 -10.48
C GLN A 189 1.73 0.48 -10.51
N ASN A 190 2.38 0.35 -9.35
CA ASN A 190 3.82 0.25 -9.25
C ASN A 190 4.30 -1.01 -9.99
N TYR A 191 5.20 -0.81 -10.97
CA TYR A 191 5.70 -1.91 -11.82
C TYR A 191 6.24 -3.08 -10.99
N LEU A 192 7.12 -2.80 -10.03
CA LEU A 192 7.74 -3.84 -9.21
C LEU A 192 6.69 -4.61 -8.39
N LEU A 193 5.77 -3.91 -7.72
CA LEU A 193 4.70 -4.56 -6.94
C LEU A 193 3.75 -5.37 -7.83
N SER A 194 3.57 -5.02 -9.10
CA SER A 194 2.67 -5.74 -10.00
C SER A 194 3.19 -7.12 -10.41
N LEU A 195 4.50 -7.37 -10.37
CA LEU A 195 5.11 -8.60 -10.89
C LEU A 195 4.68 -9.87 -10.15
N ALA A 196 4.54 -9.81 -8.83
CA ALA A 196 4.13 -10.92 -7.98
C ALA A 196 2.86 -10.57 -7.16
N ALA A 197 2.04 -9.64 -7.66
CA ALA A 197 0.82 -9.24 -6.98
C ALA A 197 -0.12 -10.44 -6.79
N PRO A 198 -0.63 -10.70 -5.58
CA PRO A 198 -1.50 -11.83 -5.30
C PRO A 198 -2.93 -11.64 -5.83
N PHE A 199 -3.23 -10.45 -6.34
CA PHE A 199 -4.52 -10.07 -6.91
C PHE A 199 -4.32 -8.97 -7.96
N SER A 200 -5.35 -8.74 -8.78
CA SER A 200 -5.38 -7.67 -9.78
C SER A 200 -6.27 -6.50 -9.33
N GLY A 201 -5.97 -5.30 -9.84
CA GLY A 201 -6.75 -4.10 -9.58
C GLY A 201 -6.54 -3.49 -8.19
N ALA A 202 -7.55 -2.74 -7.73
CA ALA A 202 -7.54 -2.10 -6.41
C ALA A 202 -7.68 -3.13 -5.29
N ALA A 203 -6.99 -2.91 -4.17
CA ALA A 203 -7.08 -3.82 -3.04
C ALA A 203 -8.51 -3.85 -2.45
N HIS A 204 -8.98 -5.06 -2.17
CA HIS A 204 -10.22 -5.32 -1.44
C HIS A 204 -10.02 -6.62 -0.64
N HIS A 205 -8.88 -6.73 0.04
CA HIS A 205 -8.37 -8.00 0.58
C HIS A 205 -8.03 -7.93 2.07
N CYS A 206 -7.99 -9.08 2.71
CA CYS A 206 -7.37 -9.28 4.02
C CYS A 206 -6.09 -10.08 3.90
N ALA A 207 -4.95 -9.51 4.30
CA ALA A 207 -3.72 -10.26 4.55
C ALA A 207 -3.91 -11.11 5.81
N ARG A 208 -4.01 -12.43 5.66
CA ARG A 208 -3.98 -13.38 6.78
C ARG A 208 -2.52 -13.69 7.09
N MET A 209 -2.14 -13.62 8.35
CA MET A 209 -0.76 -13.84 8.76
C MET A 209 -0.64 -14.59 10.08
N ARG A 210 0.48 -15.28 10.22
CA ARG A 210 0.88 -15.97 11.45
C ARG A 210 1.27 -14.98 12.53
N GLN A 211 1.34 -15.46 13.78
CA GLN A 211 1.80 -14.64 14.90
C GLN A 211 3.24 -14.13 14.70
N ALA A 212 4.02 -14.83 13.86
CA ALA A 212 5.36 -14.45 13.45
C ALA A 212 5.42 -13.34 12.38
N ASP A 213 4.31 -12.64 12.08
CA ASP A 213 4.20 -11.57 11.06
C ASP A 213 4.57 -12.00 9.63
N LEU A 214 4.32 -13.27 9.32
CA LEU A 214 4.47 -13.81 7.96
C LEU A 214 3.09 -13.92 7.32
N VAL A 215 2.93 -13.28 6.15
CA VAL A 215 1.70 -13.37 5.37
C VAL A 215 1.56 -14.78 4.82
N VAL A 216 0.39 -15.37 5.01
CA VAL A 216 0.01 -16.67 4.47
C VAL A 216 -0.65 -16.47 3.10
N ASN A 217 -1.67 -15.62 3.04
CA ASN A 217 -2.30 -15.20 1.78
C ASN A 217 -3.19 -13.96 1.94
N TYR A 218 -3.78 -13.55 0.81
CA TYR A 218 -4.70 -12.42 0.70
C TYR A 218 -6.10 -12.93 0.34
N VAL A 219 -7.03 -12.83 1.29
CA VAL A 219 -8.43 -13.25 1.07
C VAL A 219 -9.23 -12.09 0.50
N SER A 220 -9.89 -12.30 -0.63
CA SER A 220 -10.74 -11.29 -1.26
C SER A 220 -12.04 -11.05 -0.48
N GLY A 221 -12.45 -9.79 -0.49
CA GLY A 221 -13.74 -9.32 -0.03
C GLY A 221 -14.61 -8.80 -1.18
N ASP A 222 -15.68 -8.09 -0.83
CA ASP A 222 -16.49 -7.38 -1.82
C ASP A 222 -15.75 -6.10 -2.25
N PRO A 223 -15.64 -5.80 -3.55
CA PRO A 223 -15.02 -4.56 -4.01
C PRO A 223 -15.80 -3.34 -3.55
N HIS A 224 -15.12 -2.21 -3.40
CA HIS A 224 -15.79 -0.96 -3.05
C HIS A 224 -16.65 -0.46 -4.25
N PRO A 225 -17.87 0.05 -4.03
CA PRO A 225 -18.72 0.57 -5.12
C PRO A 225 -18.10 1.74 -5.88
N ASP A 226 -17.30 2.56 -5.19
CA ASP A 226 -16.45 3.58 -5.80
C ASP A 226 -15.06 3.00 -6.11
N GLU A 227 -14.73 2.90 -7.39
CA GLU A 227 -13.45 2.39 -7.92
C GLU A 227 -12.24 3.27 -7.53
N ALA A 228 -12.47 4.51 -7.07
CA ALA A 228 -11.41 5.35 -6.53
C ALA A 228 -10.96 4.94 -5.13
N ILE A 229 -11.69 4.05 -4.46
CA ILE A 229 -11.40 3.59 -3.10
C ILE A 229 -10.94 2.13 -3.15
N GLN A 230 -9.87 1.84 -2.41
CA GLN A 230 -9.42 0.50 -2.08
C GLN A 230 -9.51 0.29 -0.57
N TYR A 231 -9.39 -0.96 -0.14
CA TYR A 231 -9.14 -1.28 1.26
C TYR A 231 -8.20 -2.46 1.43
N GLY A 232 -7.49 -2.41 2.54
CA GLY A 232 -6.62 -3.46 3.02
C GLY A 232 -7.00 -3.81 4.45
N ALA A 233 -7.10 -5.10 4.72
CA ALA A 233 -7.33 -5.62 6.06
C ALA A 233 -6.21 -6.56 6.47
N VAL A 234 -6.05 -6.76 7.77
CA VAL A 234 -5.10 -7.73 8.33
C VAL A 234 -5.82 -8.58 9.36
N PHE A 235 -5.62 -9.88 9.27
CA PHE A 235 -5.96 -10.84 10.33
C PHE A 235 -4.68 -11.52 10.80
N LYS A 236 -4.26 -11.21 12.03
CA LYS A 236 -3.09 -11.82 12.66
C LYS A 236 -3.55 -12.87 13.66
N ALA A 237 -3.05 -14.10 13.51
CA ALA A 237 -3.33 -15.19 14.44
C ALA A 237 -2.97 -14.81 15.88
N GLY A 238 -3.82 -15.17 16.84
CA GLY A 238 -3.57 -14.93 18.26
C GLY A 238 -2.48 -15.88 18.80
N ILE A 239 -1.75 -15.45 19.83
CA ILE A 239 -0.62 -16.21 20.41
C ILE A 239 -1.01 -17.66 20.75
N ASP A 240 -2.10 -17.84 21.49
CA ASP A 240 -2.57 -19.17 21.92
C ASP A 240 -3.24 -19.98 20.80
N ALA A 241 -3.57 -19.33 19.68
CA ALA A 241 -4.27 -19.94 18.56
C ALA A 241 -3.36 -20.24 17.36
N ASP A 242 -2.16 -19.66 17.31
CA ASP A 242 -1.23 -19.73 16.17
C ASP A 242 -0.93 -21.18 15.76
N ARG A 243 -0.80 -22.09 16.74
CA ARG A 243 -0.57 -23.51 16.45
C ARG A 243 -1.69 -24.13 15.60
N TYR A 244 -2.95 -23.76 15.84
CA TYR A 244 -4.07 -24.30 15.05
C TYR A 244 -4.07 -23.79 13.62
N PHE A 245 -3.60 -22.57 13.38
CA PHE A 245 -3.39 -22.06 12.04
C PHE A 245 -2.18 -22.71 11.38
N SER A 246 -1.12 -23.01 12.13
CA SER A 246 0.01 -23.82 11.66
C SER A 246 -0.40 -25.20 11.20
N ASP A 247 -1.24 -25.88 11.99
CA ASP A 247 -1.72 -27.23 11.68
C ASP A 247 -2.61 -27.23 10.43
N ALA A 248 -3.14 -26.06 10.04
CA ALA A 248 -3.98 -25.86 8.86
C ALA A 248 -3.18 -25.54 7.59
N GLU A 249 -1.87 -25.34 7.68
CA GLU A 249 -1.05 -24.98 6.51
C GLU A 249 -0.64 -26.24 5.72
N PRO A 250 -0.81 -26.24 4.39
CA PRO A 250 -0.18 -27.24 3.55
C PRO A 250 1.35 -27.04 3.55
N PRO A 251 2.14 -27.99 3.00
CA PRO A 251 3.60 -27.83 2.90
C PRO A 251 4.07 -26.57 2.15
N THR A 252 3.21 -25.99 1.31
CA THR A 252 3.45 -24.73 0.59
C THR A 252 3.28 -23.49 1.46
N HIS A 253 2.68 -23.61 2.66
CA HIS A 253 2.46 -22.52 3.62
C HIS A 253 1.68 -21.31 3.07
N ASP A 254 0.85 -21.51 2.05
CA ASP A 254 0.15 -20.48 1.27
C ASP A 254 -1.36 -20.41 1.53
N ASP A 255 -1.90 -21.27 2.40
CA ASP A 255 -3.29 -21.21 2.82
C ASP A 255 -3.54 -21.84 4.20
N TRP A 256 -4.71 -21.57 4.78
CA TRP A 256 -5.24 -22.29 5.92
C TRP A 256 -6.39 -23.18 5.47
N VAL A 257 -6.07 -24.45 5.22
CA VAL A 257 -7.04 -25.45 4.77
C VAL A 257 -7.71 -26.12 5.97
N THR A 258 -9.01 -26.40 5.83
CA THR A 258 -9.78 -27.08 6.89
C THR A 258 -9.88 -28.59 6.69
N SER A 259 -9.42 -29.09 5.54
CA SER A 259 -9.39 -30.52 5.25
C SER A 259 -8.47 -31.24 6.23
N GLY A 260 -8.96 -32.33 6.84
CA GLY A 260 -8.20 -33.11 7.82
C GLY A 260 -8.15 -32.54 9.24
N LEU A 261 -8.67 -31.32 9.49
CA LEU A 261 -8.75 -30.77 10.83
C LEU A 261 -9.99 -31.28 11.59
N HIS A 262 -9.86 -31.46 12.90
CA HIS A 262 -10.94 -31.87 13.79
C HIS A 262 -10.95 -31.06 15.10
N GLY A 263 -12.07 -31.13 15.83
CA GLY A 263 -12.21 -30.54 17.17
C GLY A 263 -11.89 -29.04 17.22
N THR A 264 -11.06 -28.64 18.19
CA THR A 264 -10.69 -27.23 18.43
C THR A 264 -10.00 -26.60 17.22
N ALA A 265 -9.11 -27.31 16.54
CA ALA A 265 -8.37 -26.78 15.40
C ALA A 265 -9.34 -26.36 14.28
N LEU A 266 -10.24 -27.26 13.91
CA LEU A 266 -11.27 -26.99 12.91
C LEU A 266 -12.15 -25.80 13.30
N GLY A 267 -12.56 -25.73 14.57
CA GLY A 267 -13.40 -24.64 15.08
C GLY A 267 -12.70 -23.27 15.04
N VAL A 268 -11.42 -23.22 15.43
CA VAL A 268 -10.61 -21.99 15.41
C VAL A 268 -10.42 -21.48 13.99
N VAL A 269 -9.98 -22.33 13.07
CA VAL A 269 -9.68 -21.95 11.68
C VAL A 269 -10.96 -21.53 10.94
N ARG A 270 -12.06 -22.27 11.11
CA ARG A 270 -13.36 -21.90 10.51
C ARG A 270 -13.92 -20.59 11.06
N LEU A 271 -13.78 -20.34 12.36
CA LEU A 271 -14.22 -19.09 12.97
C LEU A 271 -13.42 -17.91 12.40
N GLY A 272 -12.09 -18.03 12.30
CA GLY A 272 -11.25 -17.00 11.70
C GLY A 272 -11.66 -16.69 10.24
N ALA A 273 -11.81 -17.73 9.42
CA ALA A 273 -12.19 -17.57 8.01
C ALA A 273 -13.58 -16.93 7.85
N THR A 274 -14.56 -17.36 8.64
CA THR A 274 -15.93 -16.82 8.61
C THR A 274 -15.95 -15.37 9.09
N TYR A 275 -15.19 -15.08 10.15
CA TYR A 275 -15.08 -13.73 10.71
C TYR A 275 -14.50 -12.76 9.70
N VAL A 276 -13.35 -13.08 9.10
CA VAL A 276 -12.71 -12.26 8.06
C VAL A 276 -13.69 -11.99 6.92
N LYS A 277 -14.30 -13.04 6.36
CA LYS A 277 -15.27 -12.88 5.27
C LYS A 277 -16.47 -11.99 5.65
N SER A 278 -16.94 -12.06 6.89
CA SER A 278 -18.05 -11.21 7.36
C SER A 278 -17.69 -9.72 7.49
N LYS A 279 -16.40 -9.42 7.71
CA LYS A 279 -15.88 -8.07 7.91
C LYS A 279 -15.31 -7.43 6.64
N LEU A 280 -15.06 -8.23 5.61
CA LEU A 280 -14.62 -7.78 4.28
C LEU A 280 -15.77 -7.30 3.40
N LYS A 281 -16.62 -6.43 3.95
CA LYS A 281 -17.65 -5.70 3.22
C LYS A 281 -17.27 -4.22 3.18
N PRO A 282 -17.49 -3.53 2.05
CA PRO A 282 -17.25 -2.09 1.98
C PRO A 282 -18.17 -1.36 2.94
N SER A 283 -17.68 -0.26 3.52
CA SER A 283 -18.46 0.57 4.43
C SER A 283 -19.43 1.42 3.61
N VAL A 284 -20.60 0.88 3.26
CA VAL A 284 -21.62 1.66 2.54
C VAL A 284 -22.23 2.66 3.53
N ARG A 285 -21.99 3.95 3.34
CA ARG A 285 -22.75 5.00 4.02
C ARG A 285 -24.05 5.21 3.23
N ASP A 286 -25.19 5.19 3.91
CA ASP A 286 -26.44 5.73 3.36
C ASP A 286 -26.23 7.25 3.19
N VAL A 287 -26.01 7.70 1.95
CA VAL A 287 -25.92 9.11 1.61
C VAL A 287 -27.18 9.50 0.84
N ASP A 288 -27.86 10.56 1.27
CA ASP A 288 -29.05 11.09 0.60
C ASP A 288 -28.79 11.32 -0.91
N ALA A 289 -29.74 10.91 -1.75
CA ALA A 289 -29.61 10.88 -3.21
C ALA A 289 -29.25 12.22 -3.87
N ASP A 290 -29.53 13.35 -3.21
CA ASP A 290 -29.18 14.70 -3.70
C ASP A 290 -27.70 15.06 -3.52
N LEU A 291 -26.97 14.41 -2.60
CA LEU A 291 -25.52 14.62 -2.40
C LEU A 291 -24.67 13.76 -3.35
N HIS A 292 -25.24 12.70 -3.93
CA HIS A 292 -24.55 11.80 -4.85
C HIS A 292 -24.05 12.49 -6.14
N HIS A 293 -24.75 13.51 -6.63
CA HIS A 293 -24.32 14.21 -7.85
C HIS A 293 -23.11 15.13 -7.62
N GLU A 294 -23.00 15.80 -6.47
CA GLU A 294 -21.85 16.66 -6.17
C GLU A 294 -20.65 15.87 -5.59
N ALA A 295 -20.90 14.83 -4.79
CA ALA A 295 -19.85 14.00 -4.19
C ALA A 295 -19.22 13.02 -5.19
N ALA A 296 -19.97 12.47 -6.15
CA ALA A 296 -19.40 11.60 -7.19
C ALA A 296 -18.58 12.39 -8.25
N LEU A 297 -18.83 13.69 -8.39
CA LEU A 297 -18.08 14.56 -9.29
C LEU A 297 -16.80 15.13 -8.66
N ALA A 298 -16.63 15.11 -7.33
CA ALA A 298 -15.45 15.67 -6.66
C ALA A 298 -14.15 14.85 -6.89
N PRO A 299 -14.16 13.49 -6.84
CA PRO A 299 -13.00 12.67 -7.23
C PRO A 299 -12.70 12.79 -8.73
N LEU A 300 -13.73 12.94 -9.57
CA LEU A 300 -13.59 13.13 -11.01
C LEU A 300 -13.04 14.53 -11.37
N ALA A 301 -13.43 15.58 -10.63
CA ALA A 301 -12.95 16.95 -10.81
C ALA A 301 -11.46 17.10 -10.44
N GLY A 302 -11.01 16.42 -9.38
CA GLY A 302 -9.59 16.30 -9.05
C GLY A 302 -8.80 15.55 -10.14
N ARG A 303 -9.40 14.54 -10.77
CA ARG A 303 -8.80 13.74 -11.86
C ARG A 303 -8.76 14.47 -13.21
N LEU A 304 -9.77 15.28 -13.53
CA LEU A 304 -9.83 16.07 -14.78
C LEU A 304 -8.91 17.30 -14.74
N SER A 305 -8.61 17.85 -13.56
CA SER A 305 -7.72 19.01 -13.42
C SER A 305 -6.28 18.73 -13.89
N GLY A 306 -5.81 17.47 -13.80
CA GLY A 306 -4.49 17.05 -14.30
C GLY A 306 -4.44 16.67 -15.78
N LEU A 307 -5.58 16.49 -16.46
CA LEU A 307 -5.67 16.00 -17.84
C LEU A 307 -6.08 17.07 -18.87
N VAL A 308 -6.52 18.25 -18.44
CA VAL A 308 -6.90 19.36 -19.34
C VAL A 308 -5.70 20.23 -19.76
N ALA A 309 -4.50 19.96 -19.24
CA ALA A 309 -3.25 20.56 -19.72
C ALA A 309 -2.82 19.94 -21.08
N GLY A 310 -3.56 20.25 -22.15
CA GLY A 310 -3.21 19.77 -23.48
C GLY A 310 -4.29 19.85 -24.55
N ALA A 311 -5.17 20.85 -24.54
CA ALA A 311 -6.00 21.15 -25.71
C ALA A 311 -6.44 22.62 -25.70
N SER A 312 -5.58 23.51 -26.18
CA SER A 312 -6.03 24.80 -26.68
C SER A 312 -6.77 24.58 -28.00
N GLY A 313 -8.04 24.95 -28.07
CA GLY A 313 -8.85 24.88 -29.28
C GLY A 313 -10.15 25.67 -29.14
N ASP A 314 -10.19 26.80 -29.84
CA ASP A 314 -11.29 27.76 -30.00
C ASP A 314 -12.67 27.15 -30.34
N GLY A 315 -13.73 27.89 -29.98
CA GLY A 315 -14.87 28.06 -30.89
C GLY A 315 -16.26 27.58 -30.45
N ALA A 316 -17.04 28.57 -29.99
CA ALA A 316 -18.45 28.85 -30.35
C ALA A 316 -19.59 27.88 -29.99
N GLY A 317 -20.66 28.47 -29.41
CA GLY A 317 -22.02 27.97 -29.59
C GLY A 317 -23.00 28.29 -28.45
N GLN A 318 -23.60 29.48 -28.45
CA GLN A 318 -24.94 29.65 -27.87
C GLN A 318 -25.92 28.69 -28.58
N PRO A 319 -26.97 28.22 -27.90
CA PRO A 319 -28.27 28.81 -28.19
C PRO A 319 -29.18 29.05 -26.97
N SER A 320 -30.20 29.82 -27.29
CA SER A 320 -31.21 30.52 -26.51
C SER A 320 -32.20 29.70 -25.66
N ARG A 321 -32.56 30.31 -24.52
CA ARG A 321 -33.90 30.50 -23.89
C ARG A 321 -35.12 29.77 -24.48
N ASN A 322 -35.87 29.09 -23.61
CA ASN A 322 -37.28 29.32 -23.19
C ASN A 322 -37.74 28.08 -22.39
N GLY A 323 -38.57 28.07 -21.36
CA GLY A 323 -39.37 29.00 -20.54
C GLY A 323 -40.21 28.07 -19.63
N SER A 324 -40.44 28.31 -18.33
CA SER A 324 -41.70 28.90 -17.82
C SER A 324 -41.91 28.56 -16.31
N ARG A 325 -42.01 29.63 -15.51
CA ARG A 325 -42.94 29.90 -14.36
C ARG A 325 -42.75 29.29 -12.96
N ARG A 326 -42.85 30.26 -12.01
CA ARG A 326 -43.20 30.23 -10.56
C ARG A 326 -42.12 29.65 -9.63
N SER A 327 -41.80 30.21 -8.46
CA SER A 327 -42.48 31.19 -7.60
C SER A 327 -41.44 31.96 -6.76
N GLY A 328 -41.82 33.14 -6.28
CA GLY A 328 -40.97 34.07 -5.55
C GLY A 328 -40.51 33.55 -4.18
N ARG A 329 -39.20 33.63 -3.94
CA ARG A 329 -38.61 33.73 -2.61
C ARG A 329 -37.57 34.84 -2.67
N SER A 330 -37.69 35.78 -1.72
CA SER A 330 -36.80 36.91 -1.49
C SER A 330 -35.33 36.50 -1.66
N GLY A 331 -34.74 36.91 -2.79
CA GLY A 331 -33.37 36.61 -3.14
C GLY A 331 -32.46 37.68 -2.55
N SER A 332 -31.77 37.34 -1.46
CA SER A 332 -30.49 37.96 -1.13
C SER A 332 -29.65 38.01 -2.40
N ARG A 333 -29.19 39.20 -2.81
CA ARG A 333 -28.27 39.34 -3.95
C ARG A 333 -27.01 38.57 -3.58
N SER A 334 -26.90 37.33 -4.06
CA SER A 334 -25.69 36.52 -3.91
C SER A 334 -24.52 37.34 -4.46
N ALA A 335 -23.60 37.72 -3.58
CA ALA A 335 -22.40 38.45 -3.97
C ALA A 335 -21.64 37.62 -5.02
N VAL A 336 -21.23 38.28 -6.11
CA VAL A 336 -20.40 37.64 -7.15
C VAL A 336 -19.10 37.19 -6.48
N LYS A 337 -18.80 35.89 -6.56
CA LYS A 337 -17.69 35.23 -5.84
C LYS A 337 -16.40 35.21 -6.67
N PRO A 338 -15.21 35.22 -6.02
CA PRO A 338 -13.93 34.90 -6.63
C PRO A 338 -13.97 33.58 -7.39
N ARG A 339 -13.26 33.51 -8.53
CA ARG A 339 -13.21 32.31 -9.38
C ARG A 339 -11.78 31.86 -9.57
N ILE A 340 -11.52 30.58 -9.36
CA ILE A 340 -10.24 29.98 -9.75
C ILE A 340 -10.27 29.80 -11.27
N VAL A 341 -9.31 30.40 -11.96
CA VAL A 341 -9.18 30.38 -13.42
C VAL A 341 -8.04 29.48 -13.89
N GLU A 342 -7.12 29.13 -13.00
CA GLU A 342 -6.02 28.18 -13.25
C GLU A 342 -5.61 27.49 -11.94
N GLY A 343 -5.23 26.22 -11.99
CA GLY A 343 -4.99 25.40 -10.79
C GLY A 343 -6.28 24.92 -10.09
N PRO A 344 -6.21 24.38 -8.85
CA PRO A 344 -5.03 24.26 -8.00
C PRO A 344 -4.03 23.21 -8.47
N GLN A 345 -2.73 23.52 -8.41
CA GLN A 345 -1.63 22.62 -8.78
C GLN A 345 -0.61 22.52 -7.65
N LEU A 346 -0.05 21.33 -7.44
CA LEU A 346 1.07 21.14 -6.52
C LEU A 346 2.38 21.45 -7.25
N ILE A 347 3.13 22.42 -6.74
CA ILE A 347 4.46 22.79 -7.22
C ILE A 347 5.48 22.63 -6.11
N VAL A 348 6.75 22.44 -6.47
CA VAL A 348 7.87 22.47 -5.52
C VAL A 348 8.65 23.75 -5.76
N HIS A 349 8.72 24.62 -4.77
CA HIS A 349 9.43 25.90 -4.84
C HIS A 349 10.38 26.04 -3.65
N GLY A 350 11.69 26.13 -3.91
CA GLY A 350 12.69 26.26 -2.84
C GLY A 350 12.79 25.05 -1.90
N GLY A 351 12.32 23.87 -2.32
CA GLY A 351 12.27 22.65 -1.50
C GLY A 351 10.95 22.46 -0.74
N ASP A 352 10.08 23.47 -0.72
CA ASP A 352 8.75 23.39 -0.13
C ASP A 352 7.71 23.00 -1.18
N ALA A 353 6.80 22.08 -0.81
CA ALA A 353 5.63 21.77 -1.62
C ALA A 353 4.53 22.82 -1.37
N LEU A 354 4.04 23.45 -2.43
CA LEU A 354 2.99 24.47 -2.38
C LEU A 354 1.86 24.12 -3.35
N VAL A 355 0.62 24.31 -2.91
CA VAL A 355 -0.56 24.32 -3.76
C VAL A 355 -0.78 25.75 -4.25
N VAL A 356 -0.72 25.95 -5.57
CA VAL A 356 -0.92 27.27 -6.21
C VAL A 356 -2.17 27.29 -7.07
N ALA A 357 -2.91 28.40 -7.02
CA ALA A 357 -4.08 28.63 -7.85
C ALA A 357 -4.16 30.09 -8.31
N THR A 358 -4.44 30.31 -9.59
CA THR A 358 -4.75 31.64 -10.11
C THR A 358 -6.23 31.92 -9.88
N VAL A 359 -6.53 32.97 -9.14
CA VAL A 359 -7.87 33.46 -8.86
C VAL A 359 -8.14 34.78 -9.58
N GLU A 360 -9.27 34.84 -10.25
CA GLU A 360 -9.85 36.06 -10.80
C GLU A 360 -10.93 36.60 -9.86
N LEU A 361 -10.71 37.82 -9.41
CA LEU A 361 -11.59 38.55 -8.50
C LEU A 361 -12.60 39.38 -9.30
N PRO A 362 -13.89 39.34 -8.96
CA PRO A 362 -14.89 40.22 -9.55
C PRO A 362 -14.54 41.70 -9.38
N ALA A 363 -15.02 42.52 -10.32
CA ALA A 363 -15.03 43.97 -10.16
C ALA A 363 -16.13 44.35 -9.16
N TRP A 364 -15.74 44.74 -7.95
CA TRP A 364 -16.66 45.24 -6.94
C TRP A 364 -16.79 46.77 -6.98
N PRO A 365 -17.98 47.33 -6.67
CA PRO A 365 -18.18 48.78 -6.65
C PRO A 365 -17.53 49.47 -5.44
N THR A 366 -17.27 48.71 -4.37
CA THR A 366 -16.61 49.12 -3.14
C THR A 366 -15.37 48.26 -2.91
N THR A 367 -14.46 48.72 -2.04
CA THR A 367 -13.34 47.89 -1.59
C THR A 367 -13.86 46.69 -0.82
N LYS A 368 -13.28 45.52 -1.10
CA LYS A 368 -13.62 44.26 -0.45
C LYS A 368 -12.40 43.63 0.18
N LEU A 369 -12.58 43.05 1.36
CA LEU A 369 -11.62 42.12 1.94
C LEU A 369 -11.90 40.72 1.40
N VAL A 370 -10.89 40.11 0.77
CA VAL A 370 -10.96 38.75 0.26
C VAL A 370 -10.08 37.86 1.13
N VAL A 371 -10.68 36.84 1.73
CA VAL A 371 -10.00 35.87 2.60
C VAL A 371 -9.95 34.52 1.90
N ALA A 372 -8.75 33.98 1.71
CA ALA A 372 -8.53 32.60 1.28
C ALA A 372 -8.64 31.66 2.48
N GLU A 373 -9.59 30.72 2.39
CA GLU A 373 -9.80 29.66 3.36
C GLU A 373 -9.42 28.31 2.73
N PRO A 374 -8.23 27.78 3.03
CA PRO A 374 -7.88 26.43 2.64
C PRO A 374 -8.58 25.42 3.56
N ILE A 375 -9.24 24.45 2.96
CA ILE A 375 -9.92 23.36 3.64
C ILE A 375 -9.13 22.09 3.39
N VAL A 376 -8.66 21.46 4.47
CA VAL A 376 -7.96 20.18 4.40
C VAL A 376 -8.99 19.08 4.21
N VAL A 377 -8.81 18.32 3.13
CA VAL A 377 -9.62 17.16 2.77
C VAL A 377 -8.78 15.92 3.03
N ILE A 378 -9.26 15.07 3.92
CA ILE A 378 -8.65 13.76 4.19
C ILE A 378 -9.23 12.67 3.31
N ASP A 379 -8.50 11.56 3.24
CA ASP A 379 -8.91 10.35 2.55
C ASP A 379 -10.32 9.91 3.01
N GLY A 380 -11.26 9.82 2.06
CA GLY A 380 -12.70 9.65 2.32
C GLY A 380 -13.57 10.91 2.14
N GLY A 381 -13.02 12.04 1.72
CA GLY A 381 -13.78 13.24 1.33
C GLY A 381 -14.34 14.05 2.51
N ILE A 382 -13.90 13.77 3.73
CA ILE A 382 -14.35 14.46 4.94
C ILE A 382 -13.56 15.77 5.06
N GLU A 383 -14.26 16.90 5.02
CA GLU A 383 -13.70 18.22 5.34
C GLU A 383 -13.53 18.33 6.87
N LEU A 384 -12.28 18.31 7.36
CA LEU A 384 -11.98 18.45 8.78
C LEU A 384 -11.51 19.88 9.07
N ARG A 385 -12.33 20.65 9.81
CA ARG A 385 -11.88 21.92 10.41
C ARG A 385 -11.26 21.63 11.78
N GLY A 386 -9.95 21.90 11.93
CA GLY A 386 -9.29 22.05 13.24
C GLY A 386 -8.71 20.79 13.93
N LEU A 387 -8.62 19.63 13.25
CA LEU A 387 -8.10 18.38 13.84
C LEU A 387 -6.75 17.91 13.27
N LEU A 388 -6.26 18.53 12.19
CA LEU A 388 -4.95 18.30 11.58
C LEU A 388 -4.11 19.57 11.62
N GLU A 389 -2.81 19.47 11.30
CA GLU A 389 -2.00 20.65 10.99
C GLU A 389 -2.76 21.49 9.95
N PRO A 390 -3.01 22.80 10.21
CA PRO A 390 -3.80 23.61 9.31
C PRO A 390 -3.00 23.89 8.03
N ALA A 391 -3.68 23.83 6.89
CA ALA A 391 -3.13 24.37 5.65
C ALA A 391 -2.89 25.88 5.83
N GLU A 392 -1.70 26.33 5.45
CA GLU A 392 -1.27 27.72 5.66
C GLU A 392 -1.26 28.48 4.34
N VAL A 393 -2.01 29.58 4.26
CA VAL A 393 -1.91 30.47 3.10
C VAL A 393 -0.61 31.29 3.24
N VAL A 394 0.35 31.00 2.36
CA VAL A 394 1.66 31.65 2.33
C VAL A 394 1.52 33.10 1.86
N GLY A 395 0.74 33.32 0.80
CA GLY A 395 0.53 34.66 0.26
C GLY A 395 -0.10 34.69 -1.13
N TRP A 396 -0.18 35.90 -1.65
CA TRP A 396 -0.81 36.27 -2.91
C TRP A 396 0.19 37.02 -3.79
N VAL A 397 0.27 36.67 -5.06
CA VAL A 397 1.09 37.39 -6.06
C VAL A 397 0.18 37.96 -7.13
N CYS A 398 0.21 39.28 -7.35
CA CYS A 398 -0.52 39.90 -8.44
C CYS A 398 0.13 39.55 -9.79
N LEU A 399 -0.65 39.01 -10.73
CA LEU A 399 -0.11 38.64 -12.05
C LEU A 399 0.19 39.85 -12.95
N GLU A 400 -0.44 41.00 -12.69
CA GLU A 400 -0.26 42.21 -13.49
C GLU A 400 0.93 43.06 -13.01
N THR A 401 1.11 43.18 -11.69
CA THR A 401 2.10 44.08 -11.08
C THR A 401 3.28 43.34 -10.45
N GLY A 402 3.17 42.03 -10.21
CA GLY A 402 4.14 41.26 -9.44
C GLY A 402 4.11 41.55 -7.92
N GLU A 403 3.16 42.35 -7.45
CA GLU A 403 3.00 42.68 -6.03
C GLU A 403 2.78 41.40 -5.21
N HIS A 404 3.52 41.24 -4.11
CA HIS A 404 3.38 40.12 -3.19
C HIS A 404 2.77 40.55 -1.86
N ARG A 405 1.73 39.84 -1.41
CA ARG A 405 1.06 40.06 -0.12
C ARG A 405 1.09 38.78 0.70
N VAL A 406 1.64 38.84 1.90
CA VAL A 406 1.79 37.68 2.79
C VAL A 406 0.49 37.44 3.58
N GLY A 407 0.14 36.16 3.76
CA GLY A 407 -1.00 35.74 4.58
C GLY A 407 -2.29 35.46 3.80
N SER A 408 -3.37 35.19 4.53
CA SER A 408 -4.62 34.67 3.98
C SER A 408 -5.55 35.71 3.34
N GLN A 409 -5.28 37.00 3.51
CA GLN A 409 -6.22 38.05 3.14
C GLN A 409 -5.60 39.14 2.26
N ILE A 410 -6.41 39.68 1.36
CA ILE A 410 -6.07 40.86 0.56
C ILE A 410 -7.25 41.83 0.50
N SER A 411 -6.98 43.13 0.59
CA SER A 411 -7.96 44.19 0.33
C SER A 411 -7.89 44.59 -1.15
N VAL A 412 -9.04 44.65 -1.82
CA VAL A 412 -9.13 44.87 -3.26
C VAL A 412 -10.16 45.94 -3.58
N GLY A 413 -9.66 47.12 -3.95
CA GLY A 413 -10.42 48.29 -4.35
C GLY A 413 -10.91 48.22 -5.80
N ARG A 414 -11.59 49.28 -6.26
CA ARG A 414 -12.19 49.33 -7.62
C ARG A 414 -11.14 49.35 -8.74
N ALA A 415 -9.98 49.97 -8.52
CA ALA A 415 -8.93 50.11 -9.52
C ALA A 415 -7.88 48.99 -9.47
N ASP A 416 -7.99 48.07 -8.52
CA ASP A 416 -6.95 47.06 -8.28
C ASP A 416 -6.99 45.94 -9.32
N PRO A 417 -5.83 45.34 -9.63
CA PRO A 417 -5.71 44.14 -10.44
C PRO A 417 -6.61 43.02 -9.95
N ARG A 418 -7.15 42.25 -10.90
CA ARG A 418 -8.14 41.20 -10.61
C ARG A 418 -7.57 39.80 -10.59
N LYS A 419 -6.38 39.58 -11.15
CA LYS A 419 -5.77 38.25 -11.23
C LYS A 419 -4.63 38.12 -10.24
N TRP A 420 -4.76 37.15 -9.35
CA TRP A 420 -3.80 36.87 -8.28
C TRP A 420 -3.49 35.38 -8.23
N VAL A 421 -2.24 35.01 -7.91
CA VAL A 421 -1.85 33.64 -7.59
C VAL A 421 -1.85 33.49 -6.07
N VAL A 422 -2.63 32.56 -5.55
CA VAL A 422 -2.65 32.21 -4.13
C VAL A 422 -1.77 30.99 -3.92
N SER A 423 -0.87 31.05 -2.94
CA SER A 423 0.00 29.93 -2.57
C SER A 423 -0.37 29.41 -1.19
N VAL A 424 -0.57 28.10 -1.08
CA VAL A 424 -0.95 27.42 0.16
C VAL A 424 0.03 26.28 0.44
N ARG A 425 0.54 26.21 1.67
CA ARG A 425 1.33 25.07 2.14
C ARG A 425 0.37 23.98 2.63
N PRO A 426 0.32 22.80 1.97
CA PRO A 426 -0.52 21.71 2.41
C PRO A 426 0.11 20.95 3.60
N PRO A 427 -0.71 20.33 4.47
CA PRO A 427 -0.24 19.33 5.42
C PRO A 427 0.32 18.10 4.69
N ARG A 428 1.14 17.29 5.37
CA ARG A 428 1.64 16.03 4.80
C ARG A 428 0.48 15.09 4.49
N ASP A 429 0.51 14.49 3.29
CA ASP A 429 -0.46 13.49 2.81
C ASP A 429 -1.93 13.95 2.80
N ALA A 430 -2.20 15.25 2.57
CA ALA A 430 -3.56 15.79 2.51
C ALA A 430 -3.83 16.59 1.22
N VAL A 431 -5.09 16.56 0.77
CA VAL A 431 -5.56 17.40 -0.34
C VAL A 431 -6.11 18.71 0.23
N VAL A 432 -5.78 19.84 -0.40
CA VAL A 432 -6.30 21.15 0.02
C VAL A 432 -7.29 21.66 -1.01
N ARG A 433 -8.52 21.94 -0.57
CA ARG A 433 -9.51 22.69 -1.34
C ARG A 433 -9.40 24.16 -0.97
N LEU A 434 -9.32 25.04 -1.96
CA LEU A 434 -9.27 26.48 -1.72
C LEU A 434 -10.66 27.10 -1.88
N THR A 435 -11.10 27.84 -0.86
CA THR A 435 -12.34 28.62 -0.89
C THR A 435 -12.07 30.08 -0.55
N PHE A 436 -13.01 30.96 -0.89
CA PHE A 436 -12.86 32.39 -0.66
C PHE A 436 -14.10 32.98 0.01
N VAL A 437 -13.85 33.78 1.04
CA VAL A 437 -14.86 34.64 1.69
C VAL A 437 -14.62 36.07 1.25
N VAL A 438 -15.68 36.80 0.95
CA VAL A 438 -15.62 38.21 0.56
C VAL A 438 -16.44 39.01 1.54
N GLU A 439 -15.78 39.96 2.20
CA GLU A 439 -16.37 40.82 3.20
C GLU A 439 -16.33 42.28 2.74
N ASP A 440 -17.28 43.08 3.19
CA ASP A 440 -17.19 44.53 3.08
C ASP A 440 -16.09 45.01 4.03
N GLU A 441 -15.11 45.74 3.49
CA GLU A 441 -14.14 46.42 4.32
C GLU A 441 -14.85 47.59 5.00
N SER A 442 -15.04 47.50 6.32
CA SER A 442 -15.78 48.47 7.14
C SER A 442 -15.11 49.83 7.24
#